data_AF-A0A0A9FM99-F1
#
_entry.id   AF-A0A0A9FM99-F1
#
_cell.length_a   1.000
_cell.length_b   1.000
_cell.length_c   1.000
_cell.angle_alpha   90.00
_cell.angle_beta   90.00
_cell.angle_gamma   90.00
#
_symmetry.space_group_name_H-M   'P 1'
#
loop_
_entity.id
_entity.type
_entity.pdbx_description
1 polymer ?
#
loop_
_entity_poly.entity_id
_entity_poly.type
_entity_poly.pdbx_seq_one_letter_code
_entity_poly.pdbx_strand_id
1 'polypeptide(L)'
;MVEKCGGTFKAHEGLYDEIVDILDNSLTIERFEEDWKSLIDTYNLHHVKYLEEMWKTKEKFVPVYFKTDFFPFIQSTSRSEGINGVFKKGVGSQFSVTSFLTEYQRISDNT
;
A
#
# COMPACT_ATOMS: atom_id res chain seq x y z
N MET A 1 6.74 -15.61 -11.78
CA MET A 1 6.80 -16.53 -10.63
C MET A 1 7.37 -15.75 -9.47
N VAL A 2 6.54 -15.37 -8.49
CA VAL A 2 6.98 -14.59 -7.31
C VAL A 2 7.51 -15.62 -6.31
N GLU A 3 8.82 -15.67 -6.16
CA GLU A 3 9.49 -16.52 -5.19
C GLU A 3 8.99 -16.14 -3.79
N LYS A 4 8.32 -17.07 -3.11
CA LYS A 4 7.70 -16.82 -1.81
C LYS A 4 8.80 -16.64 -0.76
N CYS A 5 9.05 -15.40 -0.34
CA CYS A 5 9.91 -15.03 0.79
C CYS A 5 9.45 -15.52 2.17
N GLY A 6 8.44 -16.38 2.24
CA GLY A 6 7.85 -16.84 3.50
C GLY A 6 8.79 -17.65 4.40
N GLY A 7 9.87 -18.22 3.85
CA GLY A 7 10.90 -18.89 4.65
C GLY A 7 11.79 -17.92 5.42
N THR A 8 12.25 -16.85 4.77
CA THR A 8 13.17 -15.86 5.35
C THR A 8 12.50 -15.02 6.44
N PHE A 9 11.22 -14.66 6.25
CA PHE A 9 10.46 -13.89 7.24
C PHE A 9 10.07 -14.71 8.49
N LYS A 10 10.03 -16.05 8.40
CA LYS A 10 9.78 -16.93 9.57
C LYS A 10 11.04 -17.29 10.34
N ALA A 11 12.22 -17.14 9.72
CA ALA A 11 13.49 -17.48 10.35
C ALA A 11 13.93 -16.47 11.40
N HIS A 12 13.43 -15.23 11.32
CA HIS A 12 13.77 -14.13 12.22
C HIS A 12 12.48 -13.61 12.88
N GLU A 13 12.35 -13.87 14.18
CA GLU A 13 11.24 -13.35 14.98
C GLU A 13 11.31 -11.82 15.03
N GLY A 14 10.20 -11.15 14.74
CA GLY A 14 10.12 -9.67 14.71
C GLY A 14 10.51 -9.00 13.40
N LEU A 15 11.17 -9.70 12.45
CA LEU A 15 11.58 -9.11 11.17
C LEU A 15 10.40 -8.53 10.38
N TYR A 16 9.26 -9.24 10.38
CA TYR A 16 8.06 -8.74 9.71
C TYR A 16 7.54 -7.44 10.34
N ASP A 17 7.47 -7.39 11.67
CA ASP A 17 6.97 -6.22 12.39
C ASP A 17 7.90 -5.02 12.20
N GLU A 18 9.21 -5.24 12.19
CA GLU A 18 10.22 -4.20 11.93
C GLU A 18 10.13 -3.66 10.50
N ILE A 19 9.92 -4.54 9.50
CA ILE A 19 9.69 -4.09 8.11
C ILE A 19 8.41 -3.26 8.01
N VAL A 20 7.32 -3.69 8.64
CA VAL A 20 6.05 -2.93 8.62
C VAL A 20 6.22 -1.58 9.31
N ASP A 21 6.91 -1.52 10.45
CA ASP A 21 7.16 -0.27 11.17
C ASP A 21 7.96 0.72 10.33
N ILE A 22 9.05 0.27 9.68
CA ILE A 22 9.87 1.11 8.80
C ILE A 22 9.03 1.63 7.62
N LEU A 23 8.18 0.79 7.02
CA LEU A 23 7.34 1.18 5.89
C LEU A 23 6.29 2.22 6.28
N ASP A 24 5.58 2.02 7.39
CA ASP A 24 4.39 2.81 7.72
C ASP A 24 4.70 4.05 8.59
N ASN A 25 5.70 3.96 9.47
CA ASN A 25 5.94 4.96 10.52
C ASN A 25 7.16 5.86 10.28
N SER A 26 7.91 5.65 9.20
CA SER A 26 9.02 6.54 8.85
C SER A 26 8.56 7.98 8.63
N LEU A 27 9.23 8.93 9.32
CA LEU A 27 8.85 10.34 9.34
C LEU A 27 9.47 11.15 8.19
N THR A 28 10.66 10.78 7.74
CA THR A 28 11.35 11.43 6.62
C THR A 28 11.93 10.39 5.67
N ILE A 29 12.14 10.79 4.41
CA ILE A 29 12.72 9.91 3.39
C ILE A 29 14.11 9.44 3.83
N GLU A 30 14.91 10.33 4.39
CA GLU A 30 16.26 10.02 4.87
C GLU A 30 16.22 8.94 5.94
N ARG A 31 15.32 9.11 6.94
CA ARG A 31 15.14 8.14 8.02
C ARG A 31 14.70 6.78 7.50
N PHE A 32 13.74 6.75 6.56
CA PHE A 32 13.30 5.53 5.91
C PHE A 32 14.46 4.81 5.21
N GLU A 33 15.27 5.52 4.43
CA GLU A 33 16.36 4.92 3.67
C GLU A 33 17.49 4.41 4.57
N GLU A 34 17.77 5.09 5.68
CA GLU A 34 18.73 4.67 6.70
C GLU A 34 18.26 3.41 7.41
N ASP A 35 17.03 3.42 7.94
CA ASP A 35 16.46 2.30 8.69
C ASP A 35 16.29 1.06 7.77
N TRP A 36 15.87 1.26 6.51
CA TRP A 36 15.79 0.18 5.52
C TRP A 36 17.16 -0.45 5.23
N LYS A 37 18.21 0.35 4.99
CA LYS A 37 19.57 -0.17 4.78
C LYS A 37 20.06 -0.94 5.99
N SER A 38 19.88 -0.38 7.19
CA SER A 38 20.25 -1.02 8.45
C SER A 38 19.57 -2.38 8.62
N LEU A 39 18.28 -2.48 8.31
CA LEU A 39 17.53 -3.73 8.35
C LEU A 39 18.08 -4.77 7.34
N ILE A 40 18.31 -4.36 6.10
CA ILE A 40 18.85 -5.28 5.08
C ILE A 40 20.23 -5.82 5.47
N ASP A 41 21.09 -4.97 6.05
CA ASP A 41 22.42 -5.36 6.51
C ASP A 41 22.37 -6.27 7.74
N THR A 42 21.55 -5.92 8.74
CA THR A 42 21.43 -6.66 10.01
C THR A 42 20.96 -8.09 9.80
N TYR A 43 19.99 -8.28 8.91
CA TYR A 43 19.41 -9.60 8.62
C TYR A 43 19.99 -10.26 7.36
N ASN A 44 21.03 -9.66 6.76
CA ASN A 44 21.69 -10.13 5.54
C ASN A 44 20.71 -10.46 4.38
N LEU A 45 19.76 -9.55 4.15
CA LEU A 45 18.62 -9.76 3.24
C LEU A 45 18.91 -9.35 1.78
N HIS A 46 20.15 -9.01 1.46
CA HIS A 46 20.60 -8.60 0.11
C HIS A 46 20.24 -9.57 -1.01
N HIS A 47 20.09 -10.85 -0.69
CA HIS A 47 19.75 -11.91 -1.65
C HIS A 47 18.25 -12.04 -1.94
N VAL A 48 17.41 -11.32 -1.19
CA VAL A 48 15.95 -11.44 -1.26
C VAL A 48 15.41 -10.52 -2.34
N LYS A 49 15.20 -11.08 -3.55
CA LYS A 49 14.67 -10.34 -4.72
C LYS A 49 13.38 -9.55 -4.43
N TYR A 50 12.51 -10.06 -3.57
CA TYR A 50 11.28 -9.35 -3.20
C TYR A 50 11.56 -8.01 -2.52
N LEU A 51 12.54 -7.97 -1.60
CA LEU A 51 12.91 -6.73 -0.90
C LEU A 51 13.61 -5.76 -1.86
N GLU A 52 14.33 -6.27 -2.85
CA GLU A 52 14.87 -5.46 -3.95
C GLU A 52 13.76 -4.81 -4.79
N GLU A 53 12.73 -5.57 -5.15
CA GLU A 53 11.57 -5.04 -5.90
C GLU A 53 10.75 -4.04 -5.07
N MET A 54 10.60 -4.29 -3.76
CA MET A 54 10.01 -3.31 -2.84
C MET A 54 10.82 -2.01 -2.82
N TRP A 55 12.15 -2.10 -2.74
CA TRP A 55 13.03 -0.93 -2.76
C TRP A 55 12.93 -0.13 -4.07
N LYS A 56 12.78 -0.80 -5.22
CA LYS A 56 12.59 -0.15 -6.53
C LYS A 56 11.23 0.54 -6.65
N THR A 57 10.21 0.02 -5.98
CA THR A 57 8.83 0.52 -6.08
C THR A 57 8.40 1.38 -4.89
N LYS A 58 9.28 1.62 -3.92
CA LYS A 58 9.01 2.31 -2.64
C LYS A 58 8.23 3.61 -2.77
N GLU A 59 8.56 4.45 -3.76
CA GLU A 59 7.91 5.74 -3.98
C GLU A 59 6.40 5.64 -4.27
N LYS A 60 5.93 4.46 -4.72
CA LYS A 60 4.52 4.24 -5.07
C LYS A 60 3.65 3.82 -3.90
N PHE A 61 4.22 3.32 -2.81
CA PHE A 61 3.45 2.70 -1.73
C PHE A 61 3.94 3.01 -0.31
N VAL A 62 5.16 3.50 -0.14
CA VAL A 62 5.67 3.95 1.17
C VAL A 62 5.15 5.36 1.45
N PRO A 63 4.34 5.56 2.51
CA PRO A 63 3.71 6.84 2.82
C PRO A 63 4.66 8.02 2.81
N VAL A 64 5.88 7.89 3.34
CA VAL A 64 6.84 9.00 3.44
C VAL A 64 7.15 9.70 2.11
N TYR A 65 7.01 8.99 0.97
CA TYR A 65 7.29 9.54 -0.35
C TYR A 65 6.11 10.27 -1.00
N PHE A 66 4.88 10.05 -0.54
CA PHE A 66 3.69 10.66 -1.15
C PHE A 66 2.79 11.36 -0.12
N LYS A 67 3.05 11.26 1.18
CA LYS A 67 2.20 11.83 2.25
C LYS A 67 2.11 13.35 2.16
N THR A 68 3.13 14.03 1.65
CA THR A 68 3.10 15.46 1.34
C THR A 68 2.14 15.78 0.19
N ASP A 69 2.08 14.93 -0.83
CA ASP A 69 1.22 15.08 -2.01
C ASP A 69 -0.19 14.52 -1.80
N PHE A 70 -0.40 13.70 -0.75
CA PHE A 70 -1.69 13.08 -0.41
C PHE A 70 -2.59 13.97 0.45
N PHE A 71 -2.06 15.04 1.08
CA PHE A 71 -2.87 15.99 1.85
C PHE A 71 -4.05 16.62 1.09
N PRO A 72 -3.96 16.99 -0.21
CA PRO A 72 -5.14 17.43 -0.97
C PRO A 72 -6.18 16.31 -1.19
N PHE A 73 -5.79 15.02 -1.10
CA PHE A 73 -6.70 13.89 -1.26
C PHE A 73 -7.34 13.43 0.06
N ILE A 74 -6.63 13.49 1.19
CA ILE A 74 -7.21 13.15 2.51
C ILE A 74 -8.36 14.11 2.84
N GLN A 75 -8.23 15.39 2.50
CA GLN A 75 -9.32 16.37 2.63
C GLN A 75 -10.54 16.05 1.74
N SER A 76 -10.39 15.21 0.71
CA SER A 76 -11.47 14.76 -0.19
C SER A 76 -12.12 13.42 0.21
N THR A 77 -11.54 12.66 1.13
CA THR A 77 -12.07 11.35 1.58
C THR A 77 -13.28 11.45 2.51
N SER A 78 -13.52 12.60 3.14
CA SER A 78 -14.77 12.85 3.85
C SER A 78 -16.00 12.79 2.93
N ARG A 79 -15.81 12.99 1.61
CA ARG A 79 -16.88 12.83 0.61
C ARG A 79 -17.08 11.37 0.18
N SER A 80 -16.08 10.49 0.36
CA SER A 80 -16.18 9.09 -0.07
C SER A 80 -16.82 8.18 0.97
N GLU A 81 -17.01 8.57 2.23
CA GLU A 81 -17.82 7.76 3.16
C GLU A 81 -19.29 7.67 2.73
N GLY A 82 -19.86 8.78 2.26
CA GLY A 82 -21.21 8.80 1.69
C GLY A 82 -21.32 8.03 0.38
N ILE A 83 -20.32 8.20 -0.51
CA ILE A 83 -20.33 7.55 -1.84
C ILE A 83 -20.01 6.04 -1.71
N ASN A 84 -19.04 5.65 -0.89
CA ASN A 84 -18.69 4.25 -0.63
C ASN A 84 -19.82 3.53 0.14
N GLY A 85 -20.61 4.25 0.95
CA GLY A 85 -21.85 3.75 1.54
C GLY A 85 -22.97 3.50 0.52
N VAL A 86 -23.09 4.35 -0.51
CA VAL A 86 -24.01 4.15 -1.64
C VAL A 86 -23.57 2.98 -2.52
N PHE A 87 -22.28 2.87 -2.86
CA PHE A 87 -21.76 1.73 -3.63
C PHE A 87 -21.84 0.40 -2.87
N LYS A 88 -21.61 0.39 -1.55
CA LYS A 88 -21.80 -0.82 -0.72
C LYS A 88 -23.25 -1.32 -0.67
N LYS A 89 -24.25 -0.46 -0.91
CA LYS A 89 -25.66 -0.88 -1.02
C LYS A 89 -26.00 -1.49 -2.39
N GLY A 90 -25.23 -1.20 -3.44
CA GLY A 90 -25.50 -1.65 -4.82
C GLY A 90 -24.56 -2.73 -5.35
N VAL A 91 -23.36 -2.88 -4.79
CA VAL A 91 -22.30 -3.71 -5.37
C VAL A 91 -21.84 -4.78 -4.37
N GLY A 92 -22.51 -5.94 -4.40
CA GLY A 92 -22.07 -7.14 -3.69
C GLY A 92 -20.82 -7.77 -4.33
N SER A 93 -20.17 -8.71 -3.64
CA SER A 93 -18.88 -9.33 -4.05
C SER A 93 -18.92 -10.18 -5.33
N GLN A 94 -20.00 -10.10 -6.11
CA GLN A 94 -20.29 -10.95 -7.26
C GLN A 94 -20.18 -10.20 -8.61
N PHE A 95 -19.94 -8.89 -8.61
CA PHE A 95 -20.12 -8.06 -9.80
C PHE A 95 -18.81 -7.85 -10.58
N SER A 96 -18.83 -8.20 -11.87
CA SER A 96 -17.72 -8.01 -12.80
C SER A 96 -17.53 -6.53 -13.18
N VAL A 97 -16.35 -6.17 -13.70
CA VAL A 97 -15.98 -4.79 -14.10
C VAL A 97 -17.04 -4.11 -14.97
N THR A 98 -17.78 -4.86 -15.79
CA THR A 98 -18.86 -4.32 -16.63
C THR A 98 -20.04 -3.79 -15.80
N SER A 99 -20.40 -4.46 -14.71
CA SER A 99 -21.47 -4.03 -13.82
C SER A 99 -21.11 -2.76 -13.04
N PHE A 100 -19.83 -2.61 -12.71
CA PHE A 100 -19.32 -1.36 -12.14
C PHE A 100 -19.44 -0.19 -13.13
N LEU A 101 -19.09 -0.41 -14.39
CA LEU A 101 -19.19 0.62 -15.44
C LEU A 101 -20.65 1.00 -15.72
N THR A 102 -21.58 0.04 -15.73
CA THR A 102 -23.01 0.32 -15.91
C THR A 102 -23.56 1.17 -14.76
N GLU A 103 -23.21 0.85 -13.52
CA GLU A 103 -23.70 1.60 -12.36
C GLU A 103 -23.07 3.00 -12.29
N TYR A 104 -21.80 3.13 -12.70
CA TYR A 104 -21.15 4.43 -12.85
C TYR A 104 -21.85 5.32 -13.88
N GLN A 105 -22.22 4.77 -15.05
CA GLN A 105 -23.00 5.49 -16.06
C GLN A 105 -24.37 5.92 -15.52
N ARG A 106 -25.08 5.01 -14.83
CA ARG A 106 -26.39 5.31 -14.23
C ARG A 106 -26.36 6.48 -13.25
N ILE A 107 -25.29 6.58 -12.44
CA ILE A 107 -25.13 7.68 -11.47
C ILE A 107 -24.74 8.98 -12.18
N SER A 108 -23.91 8.88 -13.23
CA SER A 108 -23.49 10.03 -14.04
C SER A 108 -24.64 10.65 -14.85
N ASP A 109 -25.61 9.86 -15.29
CA ASP A 109 -26.76 10.35 -16.09
C ASP A 109 -27.89 10.95 -15.23
N ASN A 110 -27.86 10.72 -13.91
CA ASN A 110 -28.83 11.23 -12.94
C ASN A 110 -28.36 12.50 -12.19
N THR A 111 -27.27 13.12 -12.65
CA THR A 111 -26.75 14.44 -12.21
C THR A 111 -26.78 15.41 -13.38
#